data_AF-A0A925IJM6-F1
#
_entry.id   AF-A0A925IJM6-F1
#
_cell.length_a   1.000
_cell.length_b   1.000
_cell.length_c   1.000
_cell.angle_alpha   90.00
_cell.angle_beta   90.00
_cell.angle_gamma   90.00
#
_symmetry.space_group_name_H-M   'P 1'
#
loop_
_entity.id
_entity.type
_entity.pdbx_description
1 polymer ?
#
loop_
_entity_poly.entity_id
_entity_poly.type
_entity_poly.pdbx_seq_one_letter_code
_entity_poly.pdbx_strand_id
1 'polypeptide(L)'
;MKEQLLDAWKIHNNLHYLLMDNITDTGMQATLSKRGGRTVYLQLVHIHNVRLQWLEICAPDLFKKYQATDKESVFDRKKLKKSFGDSARGIETLLDRGWEDGGKIKGFKRGVLPL
;
A
#
# COMPACT_ATOMS: atom_id res chain seq x y z
N MET A 1 -20.00 8.41 -6.57
CA MET A 1 -19.12 8.33 -5.37
C MET A 1 -18.10 7.20 -5.45
N LYS A 2 -18.45 6.02 -5.99
CA LYS A 2 -17.47 4.95 -6.26
C LYS A 2 -16.20 5.44 -6.96
N GLU A 3 -16.36 6.06 -8.13
CA GLU A 3 -15.22 6.57 -8.91
C GLU A 3 -14.40 7.59 -8.13
N GLN A 4 -15.05 8.47 -7.36
CA GLN A 4 -14.33 9.44 -6.50
C GLN A 4 -13.49 8.75 -5.41
N LEU A 5 -13.99 7.66 -4.82
CA LEU A 5 -13.23 6.86 -3.86
C LEU A 5 -12.02 6.19 -4.53
N LEU A 6 -12.21 5.58 -5.70
CA LEU A 6 -11.14 4.93 -6.44
C LEU A 6 -10.10 5.94 -6.95
N ASP A 7 -10.54 7.12 -7.41
CA ASP A 7 -9.67 8.21 -7.84
C ASP A 7 -8.88 8.78 -6.66
N ALA A 8 -9.50 9.01 -5.51
CA ALA A 8 -8.80 9.43 -4.30
C ALA A 8 -7.72 8.42 -3.89
N TRP A 9 -8.03 7.12 -3.97
CA TRP A 9 -7.05 6.05 -3.74
C TRP A 9 -5.88 6.12 -4.74
N LYS A 10 -6.17 6.24 -6.04
CA LYS A 10 -5.16 6.33 -7.10
C LYS A 10 -4.27 7.55 -6.95
N ILE A 11 -4.85 8.73 -6.68
CA ILE A 11 -4.11 9.98 -6.45
C ILE A 11 -3.16 9.81 -5.28
N HIS A 12 -3.64 9.31 -4.15
CA HIS A 12 -2.81 9.06 -2.97
C HIS A 12 -1.66 8.08 -3.27
N ASN A 13 -1.93 7.01 -4.01
CA ASN A 13 -0.88 6.08 -4.44
C ASN A 13 0.14 6.73 -5.39
N ASN A 14 -0.31 7.57 -6.32
CA ASN A 14 0.55 8.29 -7.26
C ASN A 14 1.48 9.29 -6.56
N LEU A 15 1.05 9.90 -5.45
CA LEU A 15 1.93 10.75 -4.63
C LEU A 15 3.13 9.97 -4.07
N HIS A 16 2.96 8.68 -3.73
CA HIS A 16 4.10 7.84 -3.32
C HIS A 16 5.05 7.58 -4.47
N TYR A 17 4.54 7.39 -5.69
CA TYR A 17 5.39 7.29 -6.88
C TYR A 17 6.14 8.58 -7.16
N LEU A 18 5.47 9.73 -7.08
CA LEU A 18 6.11 11.02 -7.23
C LEU A 18 7.25 11.20 -6.21
N LEU A 19 7.02 10.86 -4.94
CA LEU A 19 8.07 10.86 -3.92
C LEU A 19 9.22 9.92 -4.31
N MET A 20 8.92 8.65 -4.62
CA MET A 20 9.91 7.64 -5.02
C MET A 20 10.67 8.00 -6.30
N ASP A 21 10.14 8.86 -7.15
CA ASP A 21 10.81 9.26 -8.39
C ASP A 21 11.71 10.48 -8.20
N ASN A 22 11.49 11.27 -7.15
CA ASN A 22 12.20 12.52 -6.92
C ASN A 22 13.13 12.52 -5.69
N ILE A 23 13.01 11.54 -4.80
CA ILE A 23 13.93 11.38 -3.67
C ILE A 23 15.20 10.62 -4.10
N THR A 24 16.38 11.15 -3.75
CA THR A 24 17.67 10.51 -4.04
C THR A 24 17.82 9.17 -3.32
N ASP A 25 18.73 8.31 -3.78
CA ASP A 25 19.01 7.02 -3.12
C ASP A 25 19.52 7.23 -1.68
N THR A 26 20.38 8.24 -1.47
CA THR A 26 20.81 8.64 -0.12
C THR A 26 19.63 9.08 0.74
N GLY A 27 18.69 9.84 0.18
CA GLY A 27 17.46 10.23 0.88
C GLY A 27 16.57 9.04 1.24
N MET A 28 16.48 8.05 0.35
CA MET A 28 15.73 6.81 0.63
C MET A 28 16.33 6.01 1.79
N GLN A 29 17.66 6.02 1.90
CA GLN A 29 18.37 5.30 2.97
C GLN A 29 18.55 6.14 4.24
N ALA A 30 18.14 7.41 4.23
CA ALA A 30 18.22 8.26 5.40
C ALA A 30 17.24 7.81 6.51
N THR A 31 17.66 7.96 7.75
CA THR A 31 16.84 7.82 8.95
C THR A 31 17.20 8.93 9.93
N LEU A 32 16.20 9.52 10.59
CA LEU A 32 16.42 10.50 11.65
C LEU A 32 16.68 9.82 13.01
N SER A 33 16.44 8.51 13.11
CA SER A 33 16.69 7.77 14.33
C SER A 33 18.17 7.48 14.49
N LYS A 34 18.76 8.02 15.56
CA LYS A 34 20.11 7.67 16.02
C LYS A 34 20.16 6.35 16.81
N ARG A 35 19.01 5.75 17.11
CA ARG A 35 18.86 4.57 17.99
C ARG A 35 18.34 3.33 17.27
N GLY A 36 18.41 3.32 15.93
CA GLY A 36 17.73 2.32 15.11
C GLY A 36 16.29 2.75 14.81
N GLY A 37 15.97 2.87 13.54
CA GLY A 37 14.65 3.28 13.06
C GLY A 37 14.61 3.14 11.55
N ARG A 38 13.43 2.85 11.00
CA ARG A 38 13.26 2.58 9.57
C ARG A 38 13.70 3.79 8.75
N THR A 39 14.47 3.51 7.70
CA THR A 39 14.78 4.47 6.64
C THR A 39 13.52 4.83 5.85
N VAL A 40 13.56 5.87 5.02
CA VAL A 40 12.43 6.21 4.14
C VAL A 40 12.02 5.01 3.27
N TYR A 41 13.00 4.26 2.74
CA TYR A 41 12.77 3.01 2.02
C TYR A 41 11.99 2.00 2.87
N LEU A 42 12.44 1.73 4.09
CA LEU A 42 11.79 0.76 4.98
C LEU A 42 10.39 1.21 5.44
N GLN A 43 10.11 2.51 5.48
CA GLN A 43 8.76 3.04 5.72
C GLN A 43 7.83 2.73 4.54
N LEU A 44 8.30 2.90 3.30
CA LEU A 44 7.53 2.57 2.10
C LEU A 44 7.30 1.05 1.96
N VAL A 45 8.31 0.23 2.31
CA VAL A 45 8.16 -1.23 2.46
C VAL A 45 7.09 -1.56 3.49
N HIS A 46 7.08 -0.86 4.62
CA HIS A 46 6.08 -1.07 5.66
C HIS A 46 4.67 -0.76 5.16
N ILE A 47 4.46 0.34 4.42
CA ILE A 47 3.17 0.68 3.81
C ILE A 47 2.69 -0.44 2.88
N HIS A 48 3.57 -0.93 1.99
CA HIS A 48 3.25 -2.06 1.12
C HIS A 48 2.82 -3.30 1.92
N ASN A 49 3.56 -3.65 2.97
CA ASN A 49 3.26 -4.81 3.81
C ASN A 49 1.96 -4.65 4.60
N VAL A 50 1.65 -3.45 5.11
CA VAL A 50 0.37 -3.18 5.79
C VAL A 50 -0.80 -3.36 4.83
N ARG A 51 -0.67 -2.91 3.57
CA ARG A 51 -1.70 -3.18 2.55
C ARG A 51 -1.92 -4.68 2.35
N LEU A 52 -0.84 -5.47 2.29
CA LEU A 52 -0.96 -6.93 2.18
C LEU A 52 -1.60 -7.57 3.41
N GLN A 53 -1.28 -7.10 4.62
CA GLN A 53 -1.92 -7.58 5.85
C GLN A 53 -3.45 -7.33 5.81
N TRP A 54 -3.88 -6.17 5.32
CA TRP A 54 -5.31 -5.94 5.12
C TRP A 54 -5.92 -6.83 4.05
N LEU A 55 -5.22 -7.08 2.94
CA LEU A 55 -5.68 -8.04 1.94
C LEU A 55 -5.79 -9.45 2.50
N GLU A 56 -4.85 -9.89 3.35
CA GLU A 56 -4.89 -11.20 4.00
C GLU A 56 -6.17 -11.37 4.83
N ILE A 57 -6.57 -10.33 5.56
CA ILE A 57 -7.77 -10.34 6.41
C ILE A 57 -9.05 -10.25 5.57
N CYS A 58 -9.08 -9.29 4.63
CA CYS A 58 -10.31 -8.86 3.95
C CYS A 58 -10.59 -9.60 2.65
N ALA A 59 -9.55 -9.97 1.91
CA ALA A 59 -9.64 -10.64 0.61
C ALA A 59 -8.46 -11.63 0.42
N PRO A 60 -8.49 -12.78 1.11
CA PRO A 60 -7.41 -13.77 1.03
C PRO A 60 -7.10 -14.24 -0.41
N ASP A 61 -8.08 -14.19 -1.32
CA ASP A 61 -7.91 -14.50 -2.73
C ASP A 61 -7.04 -13.47 -3.48
N LEU A 62 -7.14 -12.18 -3.10
CA LEU A 62 -6.29 -11.11 -3.62
C LEU A 62 -4.89 -11.18 -3.00
N PHE A 63 -4.80 -11.45 -1.69
CA PHE A 63 -3.53 -11.57 -0.98
C PHE A 63 -2.59 -12.58 -1.64
N LYS A 64 -3.10 -13.76 -2.02
CA LYS A 64 -2.32 -14.84 -2.67
C LYS A 64 -1.63 -14.43 -3.97
N LYS A 65 -2.05 -13.33 -4.61
CA LYS A 65 -1.46 -12.83 -5.86
C LYS A 65 -0.20 -12.00 -5.65
N TYR A 66 0.09 -11.61 -4.41
CA TYR A 66 1.15 -10.66 -4.08
C TYR A 66 2.06 -11.23 -2.99
N GLN A 67 3.30 -10.78 -2.96
CA GLN A 67 4.30 -11.22 -1.99
C GLN A 67 4.74 -10.07 -1.12
N ALA A 68 4.82 -10.31 0.19
CA ALA A 68 5.38 -9.36 1.13
C ALA A 68 6.87 -9.14 0.87
N THR A 69 7.33 -7.95 1.21
CA THR A 69 8.75 -7.60 1.13
C THR A 69 9.36 -7.68 2.53
N ASP A 70 10.56 -8.23 2.64
CA ASP A 70 11.27 -8.34 3.91
C ASP A 70 11.44 -6.97 4.59
N LYS A 71 11.23 -6.93 5.92
CA LYS A 71 11.37 -5.75 6.76
C LYS A 71 12.83 -5.32 6.91
N GLU A 72 13.78 -6.19 6.57
CA GLU A 72 15.22 -5.92 6.50
C GLU A 72 15.74 -5.96 5.06
N SER A 73 14.85 -5.77 4.08
CA SER A 73 15.22 -5.81 2.67
C SER A 73 16.31 -4.78 2.32
N VAL A 74 17.27 -5.24 1.51
CA VAL A 74 18.27 -4.38 0.89
C VAL A 74 17.57 -3.38 -0.04
N PHE A 75 18.07 -2.15 -0.05
CA PHE A 75 17.54 -1.08 -0.90
C PHE A 75 17.49 -1.50 -2.37
N ASP A 76 16.27 -1.54 -2.92
CA ASP A 76 16.00 -1.74 -4.34
C ASP A 76 14.76 -0.93 -4.72
N ARG A 77 14.98 0.22 -5.37
CA ARG A 77 13.92 1.13 -5.79
C ARG A 77 12.97 0.51 -6.81
N LYS A 78 13.50 -0.29 -7.75
CA LYS A 78 12.70 -0.91 -8.81
C LYS A 78 11.77 -1.95 -8.22
N LYS A 79 12.29 -2.81 -7.33
CA LYS A 79 11.50 -3.80 -6.60
C LYS A 79 10.46 -3.11 -5.72
N LEU A 80 10.83 -2.05 -4.99
CA LEU A 80 9.86 -1.30 -4.18
C LEU A 80 8.72 -0.74 -5.03
N LYS A 81 9.00 -0.05 -6.14
CA LYS A 81 7.96 0.49 -7.02
C LYS A 81 7.01 -0.59 -7.55
N LYS A 82 7.56 -1.76 -7.90
CA LYS A 82 6.76 -2.92 -8.34
C LYS A 82 5.87 -3.43 -7.20
N SER A 83 6.45 -3.75 -6.05
CA SER A 83 5.71 -4.25 -4.87
C SER A 83 4.61 -3.26 -4.44
N PHE A 84 4.92 -1.96 -4.43
CA PHE A 84 3.97 -0.91 -4.09
C PHE A 84 2.77 -0.87 -5.04
N GLY A 85 3.02 -1.07 -6.34
CA GLY A 85 1.97 -1.14 -7.37
C GLY A 85 1.12 -2.40 -7.27
N ASP A 86 1.76 -3.52 -6.94
CA ASP A 86 1.09 -4.81 -6.71
C ASP A 86 0.07 -4.69 -5.57
N SER A 87 0.50 -4.21 -4.39
CA SER A 87 -0.43 -4.01 -3.28
C SER A 87 -1.41 -2.85 -3.52
N ALA A 88 -1.04 -1.84 -4.31
CA ALA A 88 -1.95 -0.77 -4.69
C ALA A 88 -3.18 -1.26 -5.47
N ARG A 89 -2.94 -2.11 -6.48
CA ARG A 89 -4.00 -2.73 -7.29
C ARG A 89 -4.86 -3.70 -6.48
N GLY A 90 -4.25 -4.43 -5.55
CA GLY A 90 -4.99 -5.30 -4.64
C GLY A 90 -6.00 -4.52 -3.79
N ILE A 91 -5.58 -3.39 -3.19
CA ILE A 91 -6.49 -2.54 -2.41
C ILE A 91 -7.54 -1.87 -3.29
N GLU A 92 -7.18 -1.39 -4.49
CA GLU A 92 -8.16 -0.84 -5.44
C GLU A 92 -9.26 -1.86 -5.75
N THR A 93 -8.88 -3.11 -6.01
CA THR A 93 -9.83 -4.21 -6.26
C THR A 93 -10.68 -4.53 -5.03
N LEU A 94 -10.11 -4.45 -3.81
CA LEU A 94 -10.85 -4.61 -2.57
C LEU A 94 -11.92 -3.51 -2.39
N LEU A 95 -11.55 -2.25 -2.65
CA LEU A 95 -12.47 -1.11 -2.55
C LEU A 95 -13.60 -1.22 -3.58
N ASP A 96 -13.25 -1.58 -4.81
CA ASP A 96 -14.22 -1.85 -5.89
C ASP A 96 -15.22 -2.93 -5.50
N ARG A 97 -14.74 -4.10 -5.06
CA ARG A 97 -15.60 -5.21 -4.60
C ARG A 97 -16.46 -4.83 -3.40
N GLY A 98 -15.88 -4.12 -2.42
CA GLY A 98 -16.62 -3.70 -1.23
C GLY A 98 -17.73 -2.70 -1.56
N TRP A 99 -17.52 -1.86 -2.57
CA TRP A 99 -18.57 -0.97 -3.09
C TRP A 99 -19.71 -1.77 -3.71
N GLU A 100 -19.40 -2.74 -4.58
CA GLU A 100 -20.38 -3.60 -5.23
C GLU A 100 -21.15 -4.49 -4.22
N ASP A 101 -20.53 -4.85 -3.09
CA ASP A 101 -21.19 -5.58 -1.98
C ASP A 101 -21.92 -4.64 -0.99
N GLY A 102 -22.42 -3.50 -1.47
CA GLY A 102 -23.22 -2.57 -0.66
C GLY A 102 -22.45 -1.94 0.50
N GLY A 103 -21.16 -1.69 0.32
CA GLY A 103 -20.30 -0.99 1.28
C GLY A 103 -19.68 -1.88 2.35
N LYS A 104 -19.75 -3.20 2.16
CA LYS A 104 -19.23 -4.18 3.12
C LYS A 104 -17.79 -4.56 2.79
N ILE A 105 -16.94 -4.52 3.81
CA ILE A 105 -15.60 -5.08 3.76
C ILE A 105 -15.43 -5.97 4.98
N LYS A 106 -15.01 -7.23 4.77
CA LYS A 106 -14.76 -8.18 5.85
C LYS A 106 -13.78 -7.59 6.87
N GLY A 107 -14.10 -7.69 8.16
CA GLY A 107 -13.25 -7.18 9.25
C GLY A 107 -13.41 -5.68 9.54
N PHE A 108 -14.25 -4.97 8.78
CA PHE A 108 -14.56 -3.55 9.02
C PHE A 108 -16.00 -3.36 9.49
N LYS A 109 -16.24 -2.29 10.25
CA LYS A 109 -17.59 -1.86 10.63
C LYS A 109 -18.35 -1.33 9.40
N ARG A 110 -19.68 -1.37 9.44
CA ARG A 110 -20.53 -0.75 8.41
C ARG A 110 -20.28 0.77 8.36
N GLY A 111 -20.34 1.34 7.16
CA GLY A 111 -20.14 2.78 6.92
C GLY A 111 -18.69 3.20 6.67
N VAL A 112 -17.75 2.25 6.61
CA VAL A 112 -16.36 2.54 6.20
C VAL A 112 -16.28 2.97 4.74
N LEU A 113 -17.09 2.36 3.87
CA LEU A 113 -17.37 2.90 2.55
C LEU A 113 -18.60 3.82 2.65
N PRO A 114 -18.58 5.00 2.02
CA PRO A 114 -19.65 5.98 2.12
C PRO A 114 -20.81 5.61 1.19
N LEU A 115 -21.55 4.57 1.58
CA LEU A 115 -22.73 4.04 0.89
C LEU A 115 -23.97 4.11 1.79
#